data_AF-A0A7W3WQD5-F1
#
_entry.id   AF-A0A7W3WQD5-F1
#
_cell.length_a   1.000
_cell.length_b   1.000
_cell.length_c   1.000
_cell.angle_alpha   90.00
_cell.angle_beta   90.00
_cell.angle_gamma   90.00
#
_symmetry.space_group_name_H-M   'P 1'
#
loop_
_entity.id
_entity.type
_entity.pdbx_description
1 polymer ?
#
loop_
_entity_poly.entity_id
_entity_poly.type
_entity_poly.pdbx_seq_one_letter_code
_entity_poly.pdbx_strand_id
1 'polypeptide(L)'
;GGALTVLCATGALMCARRAAEHVPARVLRAQCRLAFRVTAALYALDLRNARSLAGSVHHRRRTRRWRLPQPRGRALLVPWRDLTALLRAPSRLPGAPLWSTTGVVLLALAARADAREAAVLLGLTALYAGYLGALRACEGARADGDDPRRASQLPWPHASLALHHALVPALLCGLGAAAGLLGCALLGLWHPKLPLLLAGVPAFVGAALVTAYRGPSPPVGVSGVAGVLLWNARGPLVVLALAAPAYPNGGGLGAPAWLALLGCLSLGWARRLAALGARPTPHAGVSGTGRRR
;
A
#
# COMPACT_ATOMS: atom_id res chain seq x y z
N GLY A 1 -24.39 11.67 29.42
CA GLY A 1 -23.41 11.58 28.32
C GLY A 1 -22.60 12.86 28.18
N GLY A 2 -23.21 13.94 27.68
CA GLY A 2 -22.51 15.19 27.31
C GLY A 2 -21.79 15.95 28.43
N ALA A 3 -22.36 16.02 29.64
CA ALA A 3 -21.70 16.72 30.75
C ALA A 3 -20.38 16.05 31.17
N LEU A 4 -20.34 14.71 31.15
CA LEU A 4 -19.16 13.94 31.51
C LEU A 4 -18.05 14.09 30.45
N THR A 5 -18.41 14.09 29.16
CA THR A 5 -17.44 14.31 28.08
C THR A 5 -16.86 15.72 28.10
N VAL A 6 -17.66 16.73 28.40
CA VAL A 6 -17.19 18.13 28.56
C VAL A 6 -16.26 18.26 29.77
N LEU A 7 -16.61 17.69 30.93
CA LEU A 7 -15.74 17.68 32.10
C LEU A 7 -14.41 16.95 31.84
N CYS A 8 -14.44 15.77 31.21
CA CYS A 8 -13.24 15.05 30.84
C CYS A 8 -12.36 15.83 29.84
N ALA A 9 -12.97 16.46 28.82
CA ALA A 9 -12.23 17.26 27.84
C ALA A 9 -11.58 18.50 28.49
N THR A 10 -12.30 19.16 29.40
CA THR A 10 -11.82 20.34 30.12
C THR A 10 -10.67 19.96 31.07
N GLY A 11 -10.82 18.86 31.82
CA GLY A 11 -9.76 18.31 32.66
C GLY A 11 -8.51 17.93 31.86
N ALA A 12 -8.68 17.28 30.71
CA ALA A 12 -7.56 16.95 29.82
C ALA A 12 -6.84 18.20 29.29
N LEU A 13 -7.57 19.24 28.91
CA LEU A 13 -7.00 20.52 28.47
C LEU A 13 -6.23 21.23 29.60
N MET A 14 -6.74 21.20 30.83
CA MET A 14 -6.05 21.77 31.98
C MET A 14 -4.75 21.02 32.30
N CYS A 15 -4.79 19.68 32.29
CA CYS A 15 -3.58 18.86 32.46
C CYS A 15 -2.56 19.11 31.35
N ALA A 16 -3.01 19.25 30.09
CA ALA A 16 -2.13 19.58 28.96
C ALA A 16 -1.51 20.98 29.10
N ARG A 17 -2.27 21.97 29.58
CA ARG A 17 -1.78 23.33 29.82
C ARG A 17 -0.67 23.35 30.88
N ARG A 18 -0.89 22.69 32.03
CA ARG A 18 0.13 22.59 33.09
C ARG A 18 1.38 21.86 32.60
N ALA A 19 1.22 20.76 31.86
CA ALA A 19 2.35 20.04 31.29
C ALA A 19 3.14 20.89 30.29
N ALA A 20 2.48 21.79 29.54
CA ALA A 20 3.12 22.66 28.56
C ALA A 20 4.00 23.76 29.17
N GLU A 21 3.74 24.18 30.42
CA GLU A 21 4.51 25.24 31.10
C GLU A 21 5.99 24.88 31.28
N HIS A 22 6.34 23.59 31.29
CA HIS A 22 7.72 23.13 31.45
C HIS A 22 8.34 22.68 30.12
N VAL A 23 7.60 22.78 29.00
CA VAL A 23 8.06 22.38 27.67
C VAL A 23 8.73 23.57 27.00
N PRO A 24 10.01 23.48 26.59
CA PRO A 24 10.68 24.57 25.89
C PRO A 24 9.90 25.02 24.65
N ALA A 25 9.77 26.33 24.42
CA ALA A 25 9.01 26.90 23.30
C ALA A 25 9.42 26.33 21.91
N ARG A 26 10.68 25.92 21.74
CA ARG A 26 11.17 25.25 20.53
C ARG A 26 10.46 23.92 20.24
N VAL A 27 10.13 23.15 21.30
CA VAL A 27 9.44 21.87 21.21
C VAL A 27 7.97 22.09 20.89
N LEU A 28 7.31 23.07 21.52
CA LEU A 28 5.93 23.45 21.21
C LEU A 28 5.80 23.88 19.75
N ARG A 29 6.69 24.76 19.24
CA ARG A 29 6.67 25.16 17.82
C ARG A 29 6.89 23.97 16.87
N ALA A 30 7.74 23.03 17.23
CA ALA A 30 7.94 21.81 16.45
C ALA A 30 6.68 20.92 16.43
N GLN A 31 6.03 20.76 17.58
CA GLN A 31 4.78 20.00 17.71
C GLN A 31 3.61 20.67 17.00
N CYS A 32 3.45 21.99 17.10
CA CYS A 32 2.41 22.74 16.37
C CYS A 32 2.59 22.58 14.86
N ARG A 33 3.82 22.71 14.33
CA ARG A 33 4.09 22.48 12.90
C ARG A 33 3.77 21.04 12.48
N LEU A 34 4.05 20.07 13.35
CA LEU A 34 3.69 18.68 13.08
C LEU A 34 2.18 18.47 13.08
N ALA A 35 1.47 19.00 14.09
CA ALA A 35 0.02 18.92 14.18
C ALA A 35 -0.64 19.54 12.94
N PHE A 36 -0.19 20.71 12.51
CA PHE A 36 -0.70 21.35 11.29
C PHE A 36 -0.48 20.48 10.05
N ARG A 37 0.70 19.84 9.92
CA ARG A 37 0.97 18.90 8.81
C ARG A 37 0.11 17.65 8.87
N VAL A 38 -0.13 17.09 10.06
CA VAL A 38 -1.02 15.94 10.26
C VAL A 38 -2.44 16.32 9.88
N THR A 39 -2.94 17.46 10.37
CA THR A 39 -4.28 17.97 10.04
C THR A 39 -4.42 18.23 8.56
N ALA A 40 -3.44 18.87 7.92
CA ALA A 40 -3.44 19.07 6.47
C ALA A 40 -3.45 17.74 5.70
N ALA A 41 -2.69 16.75 6.15
CA ALA A 41 -2.72 15.40 5.58
C ALA A 41 -4.09 14.74 5.75
N LEU A 42 -4.75 14.86 6.92
CA LEU A 42 -6.11 14.36 7.13
C LEU A 42 -7.13 15.05 6.23
N TYR A 43 -7.04 16.37 6.05
CA TYR A 43 -7.91 17.11 5.11
C TYR A 43 -7.66 16.72 3.65
N ALA A 44 -6.43 16.35 3.31
CA ALA A 44 -6.10 15.75 2.02
C ALA A 44 -6.50 14.27 1.91
N LEU A 45 -7.12 13.70 2.95
CA LEU A 45 -7.43 12.27 3.10
C LEU A 45 -6.19 11.37 2.96
N ASP A 46 -5.01 11.93 3.24
CA ASP A 46 -3.74 11.22 3.30
C ASP A 46 -3.48 10.73 4.74
N LEU A 47 -4.30 9.77 5.17
CA LEU A 47 -4.17 9.12 6.47
C LEU A 47 -2.79 8.50 6.69
N ARG A 48 -2.12 8.12 5.60
CA ARG A 48 -0.78 7.54 5.61
C ARG A 48 0.25 8.59 6.01
N ASN A 49 0.25 9.74 5.34
CA ASN A 49 1.16 10.84 5.67
C ASN A 49 0.90 11.34 7.10
N ALA A 50 -0.37 11.46 7.49
CA ALA A 50 -0.77 11.74 8.88
C ALA A 50 -0.15 10.72 9.87
N ARG A 51 -0.23 9.43 9.58
CA ARG A 51 0.36 8.37 10.42
C ARG A 51 1.89 8.40 10.44
N SER A 52 2.56 8.66 9.32
CA SER A 52 4.04 8.77 9.32
C SER A 52 4.52 9.99 10.09
N LEU A 53 3.80 11.12 9.97
CA LEU A 53 4.08 12.33 10.73
C LEU A 53 3.87 12.09 12.23
N ALA A 54 2.76 11.46 12.64
CA ALA A 54 2.52 11.11 14.04
C ALA A 54 3.58 10.14 14.60
N GLY A 55 4.01 9.15 13.81
CA GLY A 55 5.04 8.19 14.20
C GLY A 55 6.45 8.79 14.37
N SER A 56 6.75 9.90 13.68
CA SER A 56 8.07 10.56 13.74
C SER A 56 8.44 11.06 15.15
N VAL A 57 7.44 11.31 16.00
CA VAL A 57 7.62 11.73 17.40
C VAL A 57 8.09 10.57 18.29
N HIS A 58 7.72 9.33 17.97
CA HIS A 58 7.90 8.17 18.85
C HIS A 58 9.14 7.31 18.50
N HIS A 59 9.84 7.58 17.40
CA HIS A 59 10.85 6.67 16.83
C HIS A 59 12.31 6.87 17.28
N ARG A 60 12.55 7.31 18.53
CA ARG A 60 13.90 7.28 19.14
C ARG A 60 14.30 5.92 19.75
N ARG A 61 13.47 4.88 19.69
CA ARG A 61 13.91 3.54 20.13
C ARG A 61 14.93 2.98 19.13
N ARG A 62 16.15 2.71 19.61
CA ARG A 62 17.22 2.02 18.87
C ARG A 62 16.69 0.65 18.42
N THR A 63 16.19 0.55 17.21
CA THR A 63 15.81 -0.75 16.63
C THR A 63 17.08 -1.54 16.30
N ARG A 64 17.09 -2.82 16.68
CA ARG A 64 18.19 -3.76 16.40
C ARG A 64 18.35 -3.84 14.88
N ARG A 65 19.51 -3.42 14.37
CA ARG A 65 19.77 -3.28 12.93
C ARG A 65 20.20 -4.62 12.34
N TRP A 66 19.24 -5.44 11.93
CA TRP A 66 19.53 -6.56 11.03
C TRP A 66 19.98 -5.97 9.68
N ARG A 67 21.17 -6.34 9.22
CA ARG A 67 21.73 -5.90 7.94
C ARG A 67 21.89 -7.11 7.04
N LEU A 68 21.21 -7.10 5.89
CA LEU A 68 21.49 -8.05 4.82
C LEU A 68 22.80 -7.66 4.13
N PRO A 69 23.65 -8.63 3.75
CA PRO A 69 24.84 -8.35 2.95
C PRO A 69 24.45 -7.68 1.64
N GLN A 70 25.25 -6.71 1.19
CA GLN A 70 24.97 -5.98 -0.05
C GLN A 70 25.16 -6.93 -1.26
N PRO A 71 24.19 -6.99 -2.19
CA PRO A 71 24.30 -7.85 -3.36
C PRO A 71 25.38 -7.34 -4.33
N ARG A 72 26.06 -8.27 -5.00
CA ARG A 72 27.05 -7.95 -6.04
C ARG A 72 26.40 -7.58 -7.39
N GLY A 73 25.24 -8.16 -7.69
CA GLY A 73 24.51 -7.94 -8.93
C GLY A 73 23.59 -6.73 -8.86
N ARG A 74 23.59 -5.90 -9.92
CA ARG A 74 22.70 -4.74 -10.02
C ARG A 74 21.24 -5.16 -9.89
N ALA A 75 20.78 -6.20 -10.59
CA ALA A 75 19.37 -6.63 -10.61
C ALA A 75 18.77 -6.91 -9.21
N LEU A 76 19.61 -7.27 -8.22
CA LEU A 76 19.18 -7.58 -6.85
C LEU A 76 19.19 -6.36 -5.92
N LEU A 77 19.70 -5.20 -6.36
CA LEU A 77 19.82 -4.01 -5.52
C LEU A 77 18.45 -3.51 -5.04
N VAL A 78 17.45 -3.50 -5.91
CA VAL A 78 16.09 -3.03 -5.59
C VAL A 78 15.39 -4.00 -4.63
N PRO A 79 15.32 -5.32 -4.91
CA PRO A 79 14.82 -6.29 -3.94
C PRO A 79 15.55 -6.25 -2.59
N TRP A 80 16.88 -6.14 -2.61
CA TRP A 80 17.68 -6.03 -1.38
C TRP A 80 17.32 -4.79 -0.57
N ARG A 81 17.11 -3.64 -1.23
CA ARG A 81 16.72 -2.39 -0.57
C ARG A 81 15.32 -2.50 0.05
N ASP A 82 14.38 -3.10 -0.68
CA ASP A 82 13.02 -3.34 -0.19
C ASP A 82 13.01 -4.30 1.01
N LEU A 83 13.72 -5.42 0.92
CA LEU A 83 13.88 -6.38 2.02
C LEU A 83 14.56 -5.72 3.24
N THR A 84 15.61 -4.93 3.01
CA THR A 84 16.30 -4.22 4.10
C THR A 84 15.37 -3.18 4.76
N ALA A 85 14.54 -2.49 3.98
CA ALA A 85 13.54 -1.56 4.51
C ALA A 85 12.48 -2.29 5.37
N LEU A 86 12.03 -3.45 4.92
CA LEU A 86 11.10 -4.30 5.68
C LEU A 86 11.73 -4.83 6.97
N LEU A 87 12.98 -5.30 6.94
CA LEU A 87 13.70 -5.76 8.14
C LEU A 87 13.94 -4.64 9.16
N ARG A 88 14.08 -3.40 8.71
CA ARG A 88 14.19 -2.23 9.59
C ARG A 88 12.85 -1.81 10.22
N ALA A 89 11.73 -2.26 9.64
CA ALA A 89 10.38 -2.00 10.11
C ALA A 89 9.66 -3.33 10.39
N PRO A 90 10.10 -4.10 11.41
CA PRO A 90 9.66 -5.48 11.62
C PRO A 90 8.15 -5.62 11.87
N SER A 91 7.49 -4.57 12.35
CA SER A 91 6.03 -4.53 12.49
C SER A 91 5.27 -4.66 11.16
N ARG A 92 5.94 -4.46 10.02
CA ARG A 92 5.36 -4.58 8.68
C ARG A 92 5.60 -5.95 8.05
N LEU A 93 6.62 -6.68 8.49
CA LEU A 93 7.01 -7.99 7.94
C LEU A 93 5.86 -8.99 7.89
N PRO A 94 5.12 -9.26 9.00
CA PRO A 94 4.07 -10.26 8.96
C PRO A 94 2.86 -9.80 8.16
N GLY A 95 2.70 -8.50 7.91
CA GLY A 95 1.48 -7.94 7.34
C GLY A 95 1.15 -8.50 5.96
N ALA A 96 2.12 -8.57 5.05
CA ALA A 96 1.90 -9.07 3.69
C ALA A 96 1.54 -10.58 3.66
N PRO A 97 2.36 -11.49 4.22
CA PRO A 97 2.04 -12.92 4.20
C PRO A 97 0.76 -13.21 4.99
N LEU A 98 0.54 -12.56 6.14
CA LEU A 98 -0.67 -12.76 6.95
C LEU A 98 -1.94 -12.46 6.15
N TRP A 99 -2.01 -11.32 5.45
CA TRP A 99 -3.18 -10.98 4.64
C TRP A 99 -3.36 -11.94 3.45
N SER A 100 -2.28 -12.39 2.82
CA SER A 100 -2.36 -13.41 1.77
C SER A 100 -2.85 -14.76 2.30
N THR A 101 -2.37 -15.19 3.47
CA THR A 101 -2.86 -16.39 4.17
C THR A 101 -4.34 -16.24 4.53
N THR A 102 -4.74 -15.10 5.11
CA THR A 102 -6.15 -14.79 5.42
C THR A 102 -7.02 -14.86 4.17
N GLY A 103 -6.54 -14.34 3.04
CA GLY A 103 -7.23 -14.46 1.75
C GLY A 103 -7.51 -15.91 1.38
N VAL A 104 -6.52 -16.80 1.49
CA VAL A 104 -6.69 -18.23 1.19
C VAL A 104 -7.71 -18.89 2.13
N VAL A 105 -7.63 -18.60 3.43
CA VAL A 105 -8.59 -19.14 4.41
C VAL A 105 -10.01 -18.65 4.11
N LEU A 106 -10.19 -17.35 3.83
CA LEU A 106 -11.50 -16.79 3.46
C LEU A 106 -12.05 -17.42 2.18
N LEU A 107 -11.21 -17.71 1.19
CA LEU A 107 -11.65 -18.38 -0.03
C LEU A 107 -12.04 -19.85 0.23
N ALA A 108 -11.37 -20.53 1.15
CA ALA A 108 -11.75 -21.88 1.58
C ALA A 108 -13.10 -21.88 2.31
N LEU A 109 -13.32 -20.89 3.19
CA LEU A 109 -14.62 -20.70 3.85
C LEU A 109 -15.72 -20.35 2.83
N ALA A 110 -15.42 -19.52 1.83
CA ALA A 110 -16.36 -19.19 0.76
C ALA A 110 -16.81 -20.44 -0.02
N ALA A 111 -15.89 -21.38 -0.26
CA ALA A 111 -16.18 -22.63 -0.96
C ALA A 111 -17.06 -23.60 -0.15
N ARG A 112 -17.18 -23.41 1.16
CA ARG A 112 -18.01 -24.21 2.07
C ARG A 112 -19.31 -23.52 2.49
N ALA A 113 -19.53 -22.29 2.07
CA ALA A 113 -20.71 -21.54 2.46
C ALA A 113 -21.93 -22.02 1.67
N ASP A 114 -22.98 -22.44 2.37
CA ASP A 114 -24.24 -22.90 1.76
C ASP A 114 -24.99 -21.75 1.07
N ALA A 115 -24.98 -20.57 1.68
CA ALA A 115 -25.62 -19.39 1.13
C ALA A 115 -24.73 -18.73 0.06
N ARG A 116 -25.26 -18.59 -1.16
CA ARG A 116 -24.57 -17.93 -2.29
C ARG A 116 -24.05 -16.53 -1.94
N GLU A 117 -24.84 -15.75 -1.21
CA GLU A 117 -24.47 -14.39 -0.79
C GLU A 117 -23.26 -14.39 0.15
N ALA A 118 -23.25 -15.30 1.14
CA ALA A 118 -22.12 -15.47 2.06
C ALA A 118 -20.86 -15.92 1.31
N ALA A 119 -20.99 -16.86 0.37
CA ALA A 119 -19.89 -17.29 -0.48
C ALA A 119 -19.29 -16.11 -1.27
N VAL A 120 -20.14 -15.32 -1.93
CA VAL A 120 -19.72 -14.13 -2.70
C VAL A 120 -19.01 -13.12 -1.80
N LEU A 121 -19.58 -12.79 -0.64
CA LEU A 121 -18.99 -11.84 0.29
C LEU A 121 -17.61 -12.30 0.79
N LEU A 122 -17.49 -13.57 1.19
CA LEU A 122 -16.21 -14.17 1.61
C LEU A 122 -15.19 -14.21 0.47
N GLY A 123 -15.61 -14.53 -0.75
CA GLY A 123 -14.75 -14.51 -1.94
C GLY A 123 -14.23 -13.11 -2.26
N LEU A 124 -15.09 -12.08 -2.24
CA LEU A 124 -14.66 -10.69 -2.43
C LEU A 124 -13.71 -10.24 -1.31
N THR A 125 -14.00 -10.61 -0.06
CA THR A 125 -13.14 -10.29 1.09
C THR A 125 -11.78 -10.99 0.97
N ALA A 126 -11.75 -12.22 0.46
CA ALA A 126 -10.53 -12.97 0.20
C ALA A 126 -9.63 -12.26 -0.83
N LEU A 127 -10.21 -11.80 -1.94
CA LEU A 127 -9.48 -11.05 -2.97
C LEU A 127 -8.98 -9.71 -2.45
N TYR A 128 -9.80 -9.01 -1.67
CA TYR A 128 -9.41 -7.77 -1.02
C TYR A 128 -8.27 -7.98 -0.03
N ALA A 129 -8.31 -9.06 0.76
CA ALA A 129 -7.21 -9.46 1.64
C ALA A 129 -5.91 -9.73 0.86
N GLY A 130 -5.98 -10.47 -0.25
CA GLY A 130 -4.83 -10.68 -1.15
C GLY A 130 -4.23 -9.36 -1.66
N TYR A 131 -5.08 -8.42 -2.08
CA TYR A 131 -4.67 -7.08 -2.47
C TYR A 131 -4.05 -6.27 -1.32
N LEU A 132 -4.62 -6.30 -0.11
CA LEU A 132 -4.07 -5.62 1.06
C LEU A 132 -2.68 -6.16 1.42
N GLY A 133 -2.47 -7.47 1.28
CA GLY A 133 -1.16 -8.09 1.43
C GLY A 133 -0.14 -7.49 0.47
N ALA A 134 -0.48 -7.43 -0.82
CA ALA A 134 0.36 -6.83 -1.85
C ALA A 134 0.61 -5.34 -1.59
N LEU A 135 -0.42 -4.58 -1.20
CA LEU A 135 -0.34 -3.15 -0.89
C LEU A 135 0.65 -2.85 0.25
N ARG A 136 0.69 -3.72 1.27
CA ARG A 136 1.62 -3.62 2.40
C ARG A 136 3.06 -3.98 2.02
N ALA A 137 3.25 -4.89 1.07
CA ALA A 137 4.59 -5.23 0.59
C ALA A 137 5.16 -4.19 -0.39
N CYS A 138 4.31 -3.52 -1.17
CA CYS A 138 4.70 -2.47 -2.13
C CYS A 138 5.08 -1.11 -1.48
N GLU A 139 5.42 -1.09 -0.19
CA GLU A 139 5.82 0.14 0.50
C GLU A 139 7.10 0.77 -0.07
N GLY A 140 8.06 -0.07 -0.52
CA GLY A 140 9.29 0.39 -1.17
C GLY A 140 8.99 1.12 -2.49
N ALA A 141 8.19 0.50 -3.36
CA ALA A 141 7.74 1.12 -4.61
C ALA A 141 7.04 2.46 -4.36
N ARG A 142 6.16 2.52 -3.36
CA ARG A 142 5.41 3.74 -3.05
C ARG A 142 6.34 4.86 -2.57
N ALA A 143 7.31 4.55 -1.71
CA ALA A 143 8.29 5.54 -1.26
C ALA A 143 9.19 6.08 -2.39
N ASP A 144 9.36 5.33 -3.47
CA ASP A 144 10.07 5.77 -4.67
C ASP A 144 9.14 6.48 -5.67
N GLY A 145 7.86 6.12 -5.72
CA GLY A 145 6.84 6.82 -6.49
C GLY A 145 6.50 8.21 -5.92
N ASP A 146 6.55 8.35 -4.59
CA ASP A 146 6.30 9.61 -3.89
C ASP A 146 7.50 10.58 -3.96
N ASP A 147 8.73 10.06 -4.14
CA ASP A 147 9.96 10.87 -4.22
C ASP A 147 10.84 10.48 -5.43
N PRO A 148 10.68 11.17 -6.58
CA PRO A 148 11.46 10.92 -7.78
C PRO A 148 12.98 11.06 -7.58
N ARG A 149 13.43 11.83 -6.57
CA ARG A 149 14.85 11.99 -6.28
C ARG A 149 15.47 10.71 -5.73
N ARG A 150 14.68 9.87 -5.05
CA ARG A 150 15.15 8.55 -4.57
C ARG A 150 15.28 7.57 -5.72
N ALA A 151 14.35 7.60 -6.66
CA ALA A 151 14.37 6.75 -7.84
C ALA A 151 15.51 7.13 -8.80
N SER A 152 15.81 8.43 -8.97
CA SER A 152 16.88 8.90 -9.86
C SER A 152 18.31 8.55 -9.41
N GLN A 153 18.49 8.16 -8.14
CA GLN A 153 19.78 7.67 -7.61
C GLN A 153 20.07 6.21 -7.99
N LEU A 154 19.13 5.53 -8.62
CA LEU A 154 19.27 4.13 -9.02
C LEU A 154 19.66 4.01 -10.50
N PRO A 155 20.39 2.95 -10.89
CA PRO A 155 20.86 2.76 -12.25
C PRO A 155 19.77 2.33 -13.25
N TRP A 156 18.48 2.28 -12.86
CA TRP A 156 17.38 1.86 -13.73
C TRP A 156 16.49 3.03 -14.15
N PRO A 157 15.93 2.99 -15.37
CA PRO A 157 14.83 3.85 -15.71
C PRO A 157 13.61 3.56 -14.82
N HIS A 158 12.84 4.59 -14.48
CA HIS A 158 11.67 4.51 -13.58
C HIS A 158 10.67 3.43 -13.98
N ALA A 159 10.45 3.25 -15.29
CA ALA A 159 9.64 2.17 -15.84
C ALA A 159 10.11 0.77 -15.40
N SER A 160 11.41 0.51 -15.53
CA SER A 160 12.00 -0.79 -15.16
C SER A 160 12.07 -0.96 -13.64
N LEU A 161 12.24 0.14 -12.90
CA LEU A 161 12.26 0.14 -11.44
C LEU A 161 10.95 -0.41 -10.87
N ALA A 162 9.81 -0.04 -11.44
CA ALA A 162 8.50 -0.54 -11.04
C ALA A 162 8.40 -2.08 -11.12
N LEU A 163 9.01 -2.70 -12.13
CA LEU A 163 9.02 -4.16 -12.27
C LEU A 163 9.94 -4.83 -11.24
N HIS A 164 11.09 -4.22 -10.92
CA HIS A 164 11.99 -4.77 -9.90
C HIS A 164 11.34 -4.74 -8.51
N HIS A 165 10.54 -3.71 -8.22
CA HIS A 165 9.75 -3.63 -7.00
C HIS A 165 8.62 -4.66 -6.91
N ALA A 166 8.27 -5.36 -7.99
CA ALA A 166 7.27 -6.44 -7.93
C ALA A 166 7.81 -7.70 -7.25
N LEU A 167 9.13 -7.90 -7.24
CA LEU A 167 9.75 -9.16 -6.80
C LEU A 167 9.51 -9.48 -5.32
N VAL A 168 9.78 -8.53 -4.43
CA VAL A 168 9.63 -8.74 -2.97
C VAL A 168 8.15 -8.90 -2.58
N PRO A 169 7.21 -8.06 -3.04
CA PRO A 169 5.78 -8.29 -2.85
C PRO A 169 5.30 -9.63 -3.38
N ALA A 170 5.69 -10.02 -4.59
CA ALA A 170 5.27 -11.29 -5.18
C ALA A 170 5.78 -12.47 -4.35
N LEU A 171 7.03 -12.42 -3.89
CA LEU A 171 7.60 -13.45 -3.02
C LEU A 171 6.85 -13.54 -1.68
N LEU A 172 6.65 -12.43 -0.98
CA LEU A 172 6.00 -12.42 0.34
C LEU A 172 4.54 -12.85 0.27
N CYS A 173 3.79 -12.34 -0.71
CA CYS A 173 2.40 -12.73 -0.93
C CYS A 173 2.29 -14.19 -1.41
N GLY A 174 3.20 -14.63 -2.28
CA GLY A 174 3.28 -16.02 -2.73
C GLY A 174 3.56 -16.98 -1.59
N LEU A 175 4.51 -16.68 -0.72
CA LEU A 175 4.81 -17.47 0.48
C LEU A 175 3.62 -17.49 1.46
N GLY A 176 2.96 -16.35 1.69
CA GLY A 176 1.76 -16.29 2.54
C GLY A 176 0.59 -17.09 1.97
N ALA A 177 0.35 -17.00 0.66
CA ALA A 177 -0.67 -17.78 -0.02
C ALA A 177 -0.34 -19.28 0.02
N ALA A 178 0.90 -19.68 -0.26
CA ALA A 178 1.35 -21.07 -0.17
C ALA A 178 1.21 -21.63 1.26
N ALA A 179 1.57 -20.86 2.28
CA ALA A 179 1.35 -21.24 3.68
C ALA A 179 -0.14 -21.41 4.01
N GLY A 180 -1.00 -20.52 3.48
CA GLY A 180 -2.45 -20.65 3.61
C GLY A 180 -2.99 -21.89 2.92
N LEU A 181 -2.50 -22.22 1.72
CA LEU A 181 -2.88 -23.44 0.99
C LEU A 181 -2.51 -24.69 1.78
N LEU A 182 -1.28 -24.74 2.30
CA LEU A 182 -0.81 -25.84 3.15
C LEU A 182 -1.67 -25.95 4.41
N GLY A 183 -1.94 -24.84 5.09
CA GLY A 183 -2.81 -24.81 6.27
C GLY A 183 -4.22 -25.33 5.97
N CYS A 184 -4.84 -24.88 4.88
CA CYS A 184 -6.15 -25.39 4.46
C CYS A 184 -6.11 -26.88 4.12
N ALA A 185 -5.06 -27.37 3.45
CA ALA A 185 -4.92 -28.79 3.14
C ALA A 185 -4.80 -29.63 4.44
N LEU A 186 -3.96 -29.21 5.39
CA LEU A 186 -3.78 -29.88 6.67
C LEU A 186 -5.06 -29.88 7.54
N LEU A 187 -5.89 -28.85 7.42
CA LEU A 187 -7.16 -28.72 8.14
C LEU A 187 -8.36 -29.38 7.42
N GLY A 188 -8.14 -30.06 6.29
CA GLY A 188 -9.23 -30.67 5.51
C GLY A 188 -10.17 -29.63 4.85
N LEU A 189 -9.70 -28.41 4.65
CA LEU A 189 -10.39 -27.30 3.98
C LEU A 189 -9.96 -27.16 2.50
N TRP A 190 -9.37 -28.19 1.92
CA TRP A 190 -8.89 -28.15 0.53
C TRP A 190 -10.04 -27.94 -0.45
N HIS A 191 -9.82 -27.09 -1.45
CA HIS A 191 -10.75 -26.90 -2.55
C HIS A 191 -9.98 -26.60 -3.86
N PRO A 192 -10.38 -27.14 -5.02
CA PRO A 192 -9.66 -26.96 -6.30
C PRO A 192 -9.48 -25.50 -6.73
N LYS A 193 -10.30 -24.58 -6.23
CA LYS A 193 -10.21 -23.14 -6.53
C LYS A 193 -9.17 -22.40 -5.67
N LEU A 194 -8.66 -22.98 -4.58
CA LEU A 194 -7.72 -22.27 -3.70
C LEU A 194 -6.42 -21.83 -4.38
N PRO A 195 -5.80 -22.65 -5.26
CA PRO A 195 -4.60 -22.24 -6.00
C PRO A 195 -4.78 -20.98 -6.86
N LEU A 196 -6.02 -20.57 -7.16
CA LEU A 196 -6.28 -19.34 -7.91
C LEU A 196 -5.75 -18.09 -7.19
N LEU A 197 -5.76 -18.04 -5.86
CA LEU A 197 -5.19 -16.90 -5.13
C LEU A 197 -3.67 -16.81 -5.28
N LEU A 198 -2.98 -17.96 -5.31
CA LEU A 198 -1.56 -18.02 -5.59
C LEU A 198 -1.27 -17.58 -7.03
N ALA A 199 -2.06 -18.06 -8.00
CA ALA A 199 -1.98 -17.64 -9.40
C ALA A 199 -2.31 -16.14 -9.59
N GLY A 200 -3.14 -15.56 -8.72
CA GLY A 200 -3.52 -14.15 -8.72
C GLY A 200 -2.48 -13.20 -8.12
N VAL A 201 -1.42 -13.70 -7.48
CA VAL A 201 -0.38 -12.88 -6.83
C VAL A 201 0.21 -11.81 -7.77
N PRO A 202 0.61 -12.11 -9.03
CA PRO A 202 1.11 -11.09 -9.94
C PRO A 202 0.11 -9.97 -10.21
N ALA A 203 -1.19 -10.29 -10.28
CA ALA A 203 -2.26 -9.32 -10.51
C ALA A 203 -2.50 -8.43 -9.28
N PHE A 204 -2.48 -8.99 -8.06
CA PHE A 204 -2.56 -8.20 -6.82
C PHE A 204 -1.37 -7.26 -6.68
N VAL A 205 -0.16 -7.75 -6.98
CA VAL A 205 1.07 -6.94 -6.96
C VAL A 205 1.03 -5.84 -8.01
N GLY A 206 0.63 -6.16 -9.25
CA GLY A 206 0.47 -5.16 -10.29
C GLY A 206 -0.56 -4.07 -9.92
N ALA A 207 -1.71 -4.44 -9.37
CA ALA A 207 -2.71 -3.49 -8.88
C ALA A 207 -2.18 -2.61 -7.73
N ALA A 208 -1.42 -3.20 -6.80
CA ALA A 208 -0.76 -2.46 -5.73
C ALA A 208 0.30 -1.48 -6.27
N LEU A 209 1.06 -1.87 -7.31
CA LEU A 209 2.04 -1.01 -7.97
C LEU A 209 1.40 0.12 -8.78
N VAL A 210 0.27 -0.13 -9.46
CA VAL A 210 -0.54 0.93 -10.09
C VAL A 210 -0.93 1.98 -9.05
N THR A 211 -1.27 1.54 -7.83
CA THR A 211 -1.60 2.43 -6.72
C THR A 211 -0.35 3.13 -6.15
N ALA A 212 0.81 2.48 -6.19
CA ALA A 212 2.09 3.07 -5.76
C ALA A 212 2.57 4.18 -6.71
N TYR A 213 2.41 3.99 -8.03
CA TYR A 213 2.83 4.94 -9.06
C TYR A 213 1.70 5.82 -9.60
N ARG A 214 0.64 6.04 -8.81
CA ARG A 214 -0.56 6.77 -9.26
C ARG A 214 -0.29 8.20 -9.74
N GLY A 215 0.80 8.83 -9.29
CA GLY A 215 1.13 10.23 -9.57
C GLY A 215 0.51 11.20 -8.56
N PRO A 216 0.66 12.52 -8.77
CA PRO A 216 0.11 13.53 -7.87
C PRO A 216 -1.42 13.41 -7.81
N SER A 217 -1.99 13.49 -6.61
CA SER A 217 -3.44 13.51 -6.45
C SER A 217 -4.01 14.77 -7.12
N PRO A 218 -5.13 14.65 -7.84
CA PRO A 218 -5.80 15.82 -8.37
C PRO A 218 -6.23 16.76 -7.23
N PRO A 219 -6.22 18.08 -7.42
CA PRO A 219 -6.66 19.02 -6.39
C PRO A 219 -8.14 18.81 -6.07
N VAL A 220 -8.46 18.72 -4.77
CA VAL A 220 -9.84 18.48 -4.26
C VAL A 220 -10.83 19.50 -4.83
N GLY A 221 -10.42 20.76 -4.97
CA GLY A 221 -11.28 21.83 -5.48
C GLY A 221 -11.73 21.67 -6.94
N VAL A 222 -10.96 20.95 -7.77
CA VAL A 222 -11.26 20.76 -9.20
C VAL A 222 -11.96 19.43 -9.45
N SER A 223 -11.53 18.36 -8.78
CA SER A 223 -12.06 17.00 -9.00
C SER A 223 -13.16 16.60 -8.02
N GLY A 224 -13.40 17.40 -6.99
CA GLY A 224 -14.31 17.07 -5.90
C GLY A 224 -13.85 15.86 -5.06
N VAL A 225 -14.62 15.56 -4.02
CA VAL A 225 -14.38 14.39 -3.15
C VAL A 225 -14.49 13.09 -3.96
N ALA A 226 -15.45 12.98 -4.87
CA ALA A 226 -15.65 11.80 -5.72
C ALA A 226 -14.44 11.50 -6.61
N GLY A 227 -13.80 12.52 -7.20
CA GLY A 227 -12.59 12.33 -8.01
C GLY A 227 -11.40 11.81 -7.19
N VAL A 228 -11.24 12.29 -5.95
CA VAL A 228 -10.21 11.80 -5.03
C VAL A 228 -10.50 10.37 -4.57
N LEU A 229 -11.77 10.04 -4.31
CA LEU A 229 -12.17 8.67 -3.99
C LEU A 229 -11.89 7.73 -5.16
N LEU A 230 -12.30 8.11 -6.38
CA LEU A 230 -12.03 7.32 -7.59
C LEU A 230 -10.52 7.15 -7.83
N TRP A 231 -9.74 8.20 -7.60
CA TRP A 231 -8.28 8.17 -7.67
C TRP A 231 -7.67 7.15 -6.69
N ASN A 232 -8.18 7.08 -5.46
CA ASN A 232 -7.75 6.11 -4.45
C ASN A 232 -8.31 4.69 -4.72
N ALA A 233 -9.47 4.59 -5.37
CA ALA A 233 -10.16 3.34 -5.65
C ALA A 233 -9.61 2.61 -6.88
N ARG A 234 -8.70 3.20 -7.69
CA ARG A 234 -8.15 2.56 -8.90
C ARG A 234 -7.61 1.15 -8.65
N GLY A 235 -6.80 0.96 -7.60
CA GLY A 235 -6.26 -0.36 -7.24
C GLY A 235 -7.34 -1.37 -6.87
N PRO A 236 -8.23 -1.05 -5.91
CA PRO A 236 -9.37 -1.91 -5.57
C PRO A 236 -10.30 -2.20 -6.75
N LEU A 237 -10.58 -1.23 -7.63
CA LEU A 237 -11.41 -1.42 -8.81
C LEU A 237 -10.78 -2.40 -9.80
N VAL A 238 -9.45 -2.35 -9.97
CA VAL A 238 -8.72 -3.38 -10.72
C VAL A 238 -8.96 -4.74 -10.09
N VAL A 239 -8.85 -4.87 -8.76
CA VAL A 239 -9.08 -6.13 -8.03
C VAL A 239 -10.52 -6.65 -8.17
N LEU A 240 -11.51 -5.76 -8.16
CA LEU A 240 -12.89 -6.13 -8.43
C LEU A 240 -13.08 -6.58 -9.89
N ALA A 241 -12.37 -5.96 -10.84
CA ALA A 241 -12.31 -6.45 -12.21
C ALA A 241 -11.55 -7.79 -12.33
N LEU A 242 -10.53 -8.05 -11.47
CA LEU A 242 -9.86 -9.35 -11.35
C LEU A 242 -10.86 -10.43 -10.89
N ALA A 243 -11.79 -10.07 -9.99
CA ALA A 243 -12.75 -10.97 -9.36
C ALA A 243 -13.89 -11.43 -10.27
N ALA A 244 -14.40 -10.51 -11.10
CA ALA A 244 -15.71 -10.67 -11.74
C ALA A 244 -15.82 -11.93 -12.64
N PRO A 245 -14.83 -12.27 -13.48
CA PRO A 245 -14.96 -13.43 -14.38
C PRO A 245 -14.52 -14.76 -13.74
N ALA A 246 -13.60 -14.70 -12.78
CA ALA A 246 -12.98 -15.88 -12.18
C ALA A 246 -13.88 -16.59 -11.15
N TYR A 247 -14.82 -15.87 -10.54
CA TYR A 247 -15.67 -16.41 -9.48
C TYR A 247 -16.79 -17.36 -9.99
N PRO A 248 -17.60 -17.01 -11.01
CA PRO A 248 -18.67 -17.88 -11.49
C PRO A 248 -18.18 -19.06 -12.36
N ASN A 249 -17.12 -18.86 -13.16
CA ASN A 249 -16.70 -19.80 -14.21
C ASN A 249 -15.46 -20.65 -13.83
N GLY A 250 -15.12 -20.75 -12.55
CA GLY A 250 -13.85 -21.25 -12.04
C GLY A 250 -13.54 -22.76 -12.24
N GLY A 251 -14.13 -23.42 -13.23
CA GLY A 251 -13.73 -24.75 -13.67
C GLY A 251 -12.95 -24.67 -14.98
N GLY A 252 -11.63 -24.92 -14.94
CA GLY A 252 -10.79 -25.02 -16.14
C GLY A 252 -9.63 -24.01 -16.21
N LEU A 253 -8.84 -24.12 -17.28
CA LEU A 253 -7.61 -23.33 -17.52
C LEU A 253 -7.88 -21.83 -17.76
N GLY A 254 -9.13 -21.42 -17.97
CA GLY A 254 -9.49 -20.03 -18.24
C GLY A 254 -9.21 -19.08 -17.08
N ALA A 255 -9.48 -19.50 -15.84
CA ALA A 255 -9.27 -18.66 -14.66
C ALA A 255 -7.78 -18.31 -14.40
N PRO A 256 -6.83 -19.27 -14.38
CA PRO A 256 -5.41 -18.93 -14.22
C PRO A 256 -4.86 -18.13 -15.41
N ALA A 257 -5.29 -18.43 -16.65
CA ALA A 257 -4.90 -17.65 -17.84
C ALA A 257 -5.37 -16.19 -17.74
N TRP A 258 -6.62 -15.98 -17.29
CA TRP A 258 -7.19 -14.65 -17.05
C TRP A 258 -6.40 -13.87 -15.99
N LEU A 259 -6.07 -14.51 -14.86
CA LEU A 259 -5.27 -13.90 -13.80
C LEU A 259 -3.85 -13.56 -14.27
N ALA A 260 -3.23 -14.43 -15.07
CA ALA A 260 -1.92 -14.18 -15.67
C ALA A 260 -1.95 -12.98 -16.62
N LEU A 261 -2.94 -12.93 -17.53
CA LEU A 261 -3.15 -11.80 -18.44
C LEU A 261 -3.31 -10.49 -17.65
N LEU A 262 -4.14 -10.49 -16.62
CA LEU A 262 -4.35 -9.32 -15.77
C LEU A 262 -3.10 -8.93 -14.98
N GLY A 263 -2.31 -9.90 -14.53
CA GLY A 263 -0.97 -9.69 -13.98
C GLY A 263 -0.08 -8.94 -14.95
N CYS A 264 0.02 -9.41 -16.20
CA CYS A 264 0.79 -8.76 -17.25
C CYS A 264 0.28 -7.34 -17.56
N LEU A 265 -1.04 -7.16 -17.68
CA LEU A 265 -1.65 -5.86 -17.97
C LEU A 265 -1.43 -4.85 -16.84
N SER A 266 -1.64 -5.25 -15.59
CA SER A 266 -1.46 -4.40 -14.42
C SER A 266 0.01 -4.01 -14.19
N LEU A 267 0.95 -4.95 -14.38
CA LEU A 267 2.39 -4.65 -14.36
C LEU A 267 2.80 -3.74 -15.52
N GLY A 268 2.27 -3.98 -16.72
CA GLY A 268 2.47 -3.11 -17.89
C GLY A 268 1.93 -1.69 -17.65
N TRP A 269 0.78 -1.57 -16.99
CA TRP A 269 0.20 -0.29 -16.60
C TRP A 269 1.03 0.42 -15.53
N ALA A 270 1.44 -0.27 -14.47
CA ALA A 270 2.33 0.27 -13.45
C ALA A 270 3.64 0.79 -14.05
N ARG A 271 4.23 0.04 -15.00
CA ARG A 271 5.41 0.45 -15.76
C ARG A 271 5.18 1.74 -16.53
N ARG A 272 4.03 1.88 -17.22
CA ARG A 272 3.67 3.11 -17.95
C ARG A 272 3.49 4.29 -17.00
N LEU A 273 2.81 4.11 -15.87
CA LEU A 273 2.62 5.16 -14.87
C LEU A 273 3.95 5.65 -14.29
N ALA A 274 4.86 4.72 -13.95
CA ALA A 274 6.20 5.08 -13.49
C ALA A 274 7.00 5.86 -14.53
N ALA A 275 6.85 5.53 -15.82
CA ALA A 275 7.49 6.27 -16.90
C ALA A 275 6.94 7.71 -17.03
N LEU A 276 5.64 7.89 -16.84
CA LEU A 276 4.99 9.20 -16.90
C LEU A 276 5.39 10.09 -15.71
N GLY A 277 5.48 9.52 -14.51
CA GLY A 277 5.90 10.23 -13.31
C GLY A 277 7.35 10.72 -13.33
N ALA A 278 8.19 10.14 -14.19
CA ALA A 278 9.58 10.54 -14.36
C ALA A 278 9.77 11.79 -15.24
N ARG A 279 8.74 12.20 -15.98
CA ARG A 279 8.84 13.39 -16.82
C ARG A 279 8.94 14.61 -15.91
N PRO A 280 9.95 15.48 -16.08
CA PRO A 280 10.01 16.72 -15.33
C PRO A 280 8.69 17.45 -15.58
N THR A 281 7.95 17.74 -14.52
CA THR A 281 6.83 18.66 -14.64
C THR A 281 7.44 19.94 -15.17
N PRO A 282 7.05 20.42 -16.38
CA PRO A 282 7.54 21.69 -16.85
C PRO A 282 7.22 22.65 -15.73
N HIS A 283 8.25 23.21 -15.08
CA HIS A 283 8.07 24.21 -14.06
C HIS A 283 7.17 25.22 -14.72
N ALA A 284 5.90 25.28 -14.28
CA ALA A 284 4.93 26.23 -14.77
C ALA A 284 5.65 27.55 -14.64
N GLY A 285 6.13 28.04 -15.78
CA GLY A 285 7.14 29.08 -15.81
C GLY A 285 6.54 30.15 -14.96
N VAL A 286 7.24 30.51 -13.88
CA VAL A 286 7.10 31.84 -13.33
C VAL A 286 7.61 32.70 -14.47
N SER A 287 6.72 32.97 -15.42
CA SER A 287 6.82 34.01 -16.41
C SER A 287 6.76 35.28 -15.59
N GLY A 288 7.88 35.56 -14.92
CA GLY A 288 8.20 36.85 -14.40
C GLY A 288 8.29 37.75 -15.60
N THR A 289 7.14 38.27 -16.02
CA THR A 289 6.99 39.52 -16.73
C THR A 289 7.42 40.65 -15.78
N GLY A 290 8.68 40.57 -15.31
CA GLY A 290 9.41 41.65 -14.69
C GLY A 290 9.77 42.63 -15.79
N ARG A 291 8.76 43.43 -16.17
CA ARG A 291 8.88 44.63 -16.97
C ARG A 291 9.89 45.53 -16.26
N ARG A 292 11.12 45.59 -16.76
CA ARG A 292 12.06 46.66 -16.39
C ARG A 292 11.42 47.98 -16.83
N ARG A 293 11.21 48.87 -15.87
CA ARG A 293 11.11 50.32 -16.08
C ARG A 293 12.10 50.95 -15.13
#